data_AF-A0A955UD13-F1
#
_entry.id   AF-A0A955UD13-F1
#
_cell.length_a   1.000
_cell.length_b   1.000
_cell.length_c   1.000
_cell.angle_alpha   90.00
_cell.angle_beta   90.00
_cell.angle_gamma   90.00
#
_symmetry.space_group_name_H-M   'P 1'
#
loop_
_entity.id
_entity.type
_entity.pdbx_description
1 polymer ?
#
loop_
_entity_poly.entity_id
_entity_poly.type
_entity_poly.pdbx_seq_one_letter_code
_entity_poly.pdbx_strand_id
1 'polypeptide(L)'
;MCAQLSWDRRSRLHWDLIRLAMSSVAQLAMISFQDILGLGSECRMNRPGTLKGNWEWRFHADQLTEEIGTRLQDLTDLFDRLPMPELR
;
A
#
# COMPACT_ATOMS: atom_id res chain seq x y z
N MET A 1 -0.82 18.28 0.03
CA MET A 1 -2.02 17.83 -0.70
C MET A 1 -1.57 17.09 -1.94
N CYS A 2 -1.73 15.78 -1.97
CA CYS A 2 -1.44 14.96 -3.14
C CYS A 2 -2.74 14.71 -3.88
N ALA A 3 -2.78 15.08 -5.16
CA ALA A 3 -3.99 15.07 -5.98
C ALA A 3 -4.40 13.64 -6.37
N GLN A 4 -5.71 13.45 -6.54
CA GLN A 4 -6.38 12.18 -6.83
C GLN A 4 -6.32 11.78 -8.31
N LEU A 5 -6.07 10.47 -8.51
CA LEU A 5 -6.65 9.53 -9.49
C LEU A 5 -6.70 9.93 -10.98
N SER A 6 -5.72 9.43 -11.75
CA SER A 6 -5.79 9.31 -13.22
C SER A 6 -6.02 7.84 -13.62
N TRP A 7 -6.82 7.58 -14.67
CA TRP A 7 -7.12 6.22 -15.17
C TRP A 7 -6.10 5.76 -16.24
N ASP A 8 -4.80 5.88 -15.94
CA ASP A 8 -3.67 5.35 -16.74
C ASP A 8 -3.39 3.89 -16.31
N ARG A 9 -2.83 3.03 -17.18
CA ARG A 9 -2.24 1.74 -16.79
C ARG A 9 -1.27 1.90 -15.60
N ARG A 10 -0.62 3.07 -15.49
CA ARG A 10 0.21 3.43 -14.33
C ARG A 10 -0.56 3.49 -13.00
N SER A 11 -1.85 3.82 -12.99
CA SER A 11 -2.62 3.91 -11.76
C SER A 11 -2.99 2.57 -11.13
N ARG A 12 -2.66 1.44 -11.79
CA ARG A 12 -2.86 0.09 -11.24
C ARG A 12 -1.55 -0.63 -10.91
N LEU A 13 -0.41 -0.11 -11.35
CA LEU A 13 0.88 -0.79 -11.21
C LEU A 13 1.22 -1.12 -9.75
N HIS A 14 0.91 -0.22 -8.82
CA HIS A 14 1.13 -0.45 -7.40
C HIS A 14 0.35 -1.67 -6.89
N TRP A 15 -0.92 -1.82 -7.29
CA TRP A 15 -1.72 -2.99 -6.92
C TRP A 15 -1.23 -4.29 -7.57
N ASP A 16 -0.70 -4.23 -8.80
CA ASP A 16 -0.09 -5.40 -9.45
C ASP A 16 1.16 -5.87 -8.68
N LEU A 17 1.99 -4.94 -8.19
CA LEU A 17 3.14 -5.25 -7.35
C LEU A 17 2.75 -5.74 -5.95
N ILE A 18 1.69 -5.17 -5.35
CA ILE A 18 1.12 -5.68 -4.10
C ILE A 18 0.65 -7.13 -4.29
N ARG A 19 -0.09 -7.41 -5.36
CA ARG A 19 -0.54 -8.77 -5.70
C ARG A 19 0.64 -9.72 -5.87
N LEU A 20 1.70 -9.30 -6.55
CA LEU A 20 2.91 -10.10 -6.73
C LEU A 20 3.59 -10.41 -5.38
N ALA A 21 3.75 -9.40 -4.52
CA ALA A 21 4.34 -9.58 -3.19
C ALA A 21 3.51 -10.55 -2.34
N MET A 22 2.18 -10.39 -2.33
CA MET A 22 1.25 -11.26 -1.61
C MET A 22 1.27 -12.70 -2.16
N SER A 23 1.42 -12.89 -3.48
CA SER A 23 1.49 -14.23 -4.09
C SER A 23 2.82 -14.98 -3.88
N SER A 24 3.84 -14.32 -3.34
CA SER A 24 5.15 -14.94 -3.15
C SER A 24 5.11 -16.06 -2.10
N VAL A 25 6.11 -16.94 -2.11
CA VAL A 25 6.31 -17.97 -1.07
C VAL A 25 6.91 -17.42 0.22
N ALA A 26 7.15 -16.10 0.30
CA ALA A 26 7.71 -15.49 1.49
C ALA A 26 6.73 -15.59 2.67
N GLN A 27 7.24 -15.91 3.86
CA GLN A 27 6.42 -16.00 5.07
C GLN A 27 5.78 -14.66 5.44
N LEU A 28 6.45 -13.54 5.17
CA LEU A 28 5.96 -12.19 5.46
C LEU A 28 6.03 -11.32 4.19
N ALA A 29 4.90 -10.71 3.83
CA ALA A 29 4.82 -9.66 2.82
C ALA A 29 4.51 -8.33 3.52
N MET A 30 5.40 -7.34 3.38
CA MET A 30 5.21 -6.00 3.92
C MET A 30 5.01 -5.02 2.77
N ILE A 31 3.92 -4.25 2.83
CA ILE A 31 3.55 -3.26 1.83
C ILE A 31 3.64 -1.88 2.45
N SER A 32 4.21 -0.91 1.73
CA SER A 32 4.23 0.47 2.22
C SER A 32 2.83 1.07 2.17
N PHE A 33 2.51 1.92 3.15
CA PHE A 33 1.18 2.53 3.18
C PHE A 33 0.97 3.51 2.01
N GLN A 34 2.05 4.11 1.49
CA GLN A 34 2.03 4.91 0.27
C GLN A 34 1.60 4.10 -0.97
N ASP A 35 2.05 2.85 -1.11
CA ASP A 35 1.67 1.98 -2.22
C ASP A 35 0.21 1.55 -2.12
N ILE A 36 -0.31 1.32 -0.92
CA ILE A 36 -1.74 1.02 -0.70
C ILE A 36 -2.61 2.18 -1.19
N LEU A 37 -2.20 3.42 -0.90
CA LEU A 37 -2.89 4.63 -1.32
C LEU A 37 -2.61 5.03 -2.78
N GLY A 38 -1.70 4.32 -3.48
CA GLY A 38 -1.35 4.61 -4.88
C GLY A 38 -0.68 5.97 -5.10
N LEU A 39 0.12 6.43 -4.13
CA LEU A 39 0.70 7.77 -4.14
C LEU A 39 2.00 7.85 -4.95
N GLY A 40 2.30 9.05 -5.45
CA GLY A 40 3.49 9.30 -6.26
C GLY A 40 4.75 9.60 -5.44
N SER A 41 5.79 10.04 -6.15
CA SER A 41 7.11 10.32 -5.56
C SER A 41 7.10 11.47 -4.54
N GLU A 42 6.11 12.34 -4.58
CA GLU A 42 5.87 13.40 -3.61
C GLU A 42 5.56 12.87 -2.19
N CYS A 43 5.16 11.60 -2.08
CA CYS A 43 4.86 10.94 -0.81
C CYS A 43 6.03 10.08 -0.28
N ARG A 44 7.20 10.16 -0.92
CA ARG A 44 8.36 9.37 -0.53
C ARG A 44 8.80 9.73 0.88
N MET A 45 8.87 8.72 1.76
CA MET A 45 9.26 8.92 3.16
C MET A 45 10.69 9.44 3.32
N ASN A 46 11.65 8.94 2.53
CA ASN A 46 13.04 9.33 2.65
C ASN A 46 13.78 9.27 1.30
N ARG A 47 14.62 10.26 1.02
CA ARG A 47 15.58 10.30 -0.08
C ARG A 47 17.00 10.32 0.51
N PRO A 48 17.70 9.17 0.56
CA PRO A 48 19.06 9.11 1.09
C PRO A 48 19.99 10.13 0.43
N GLY A 49 20.85 10.76 1.23
CA GLY A 49 21.77 11.80 0.77
C GLY A 49 21.19 13.22 0.74
N THR A 50 19.94 13.42 1.15
CA THR A 50 19.36 14.77 1.35
C THR A 50 19.19 15.10 2.82
N LEU A 51 19.26 16.39 3.15
CA LEU A 51 19.17 16.90 4.53
C LEU A 51 17.78 17.44 4.90
N LYS A 52 16.89 17.65 3.93
CA LYS A 52 15.57 18.29 4.12
C LYS A 52 14.48 17.53 3.36
N GLY A 53 13.24 17.60 3.83
CA GLY A 53 12.07 17.01 3.17
C GLY A 53 11.97 15.49 3.32
N ASN A 54 12.57 14.93 4.37
CA ASN A 54 12.50 13.50 4.69
C ASN A 54 11.71 13.32 5.99
N TRP A 55 11.04 12.17 6.13
CA TRP A 55 10.30 11.76 7.34
C TRP A 55 9.10 12.64 7.67
N GLU A 56 8.67 13.48 6.73
CA GLU A 56 7.57 14.43 6.89
C GLU A 56 6.22 13.90 6.37
N TRP A 57 6.23 12.76 5.67
CA TRP A 57 5.02 12.23 5.05
C TRP A 57 3.99 11.80 6.11
N ARG A 58 2.74 12.20 5.87
CA ARG A 58 1.57 11.85 6.68
C ARG A 58 0.39 11.58 5.76
N PHE A 59 -0.44 10.63 6.15
CA PHE A 59 -1.73 10.40 5.52
C PHE A 59 -2.81 11.26 6.20
N HIS A 60 -3.90 11.47 5.47
CA HIS A 60 -5.15 12.02 6.01
C HIS A 60 -6.18 10.89 6.17
N ALA A 61 -7.00 10.97 7.22
CA ALA A 61 -7.95 9.91 7.56
C ALA A 61 -9.01 9.67 6.48
N ASP A 62 -9.36 10.69 5.70
CA ASP A 62 -10.29 10.60 4.57
C ASP A 62 -9.74 9.78 3.39
N GLN A 63 -8.43 9.50 3.36
CA GLN A 63 -7.82 8.61 2.37
C GLN A 63 -8.08 7.12 2.70
N LEU A 64 -8.53 6.79 3.91
CA LEU A 64 -8.90 5.44 4.31
C LEU A 64 -10.34 5.15 3.87
N THR A 65 -10.48 4.48 2.72
CA THR A 65 -11.78 4.08 2.19
C THR A 65 -12.08 2.61 2.48
N GLU A 66 -13.37 2.27 2.58
CA GLU A 66 -13.81 0.87 2.71
C GLU A 66 -13.32 0.03 1.52
N GLU A 67 -13.32 0.60 0.31
CA GLU A 67 -12.83 -0.07 -0.90
C GLU A 67 -11.38 -0.56 -0.76
N ILE A 68 -10.49 0.27 -0.18
CA ILE A 68 -9.11 -0.12 0.08
C ILE A 68 -9.05 -1.25 1.10
N GLY A 69 -9.85 -1.16 2.16
CA GLY A 69 -9.94 -2.19 3.20
C GLY A 69 -10.40 -3.53 2.65
N THR A 70 -11.52 -3.55 1.92
CA THR A 70 -12.05 -4.76 1.26
C THR A 70 -11.05 -5.35 0.30
N ARG A 71 -10.41 -4.54 -0.54
CA ARG A 71 -9.41 -5.05 -1.50
C ARG A 71 -8.19 -5.67 -0.81
N LEU A 72 -7.71 -5.08 0.29
CA LEU A 72 -6.63 -5.66 1.09
C LEU A 72 -7.06 -6.97 1.74
N GLN A 73 -8.28 -7.04 2.27
CA GLN A 73 -8.83 -8.25 2.85
C GLN A 73 -8.92 -9.37 1.80
N ASP A 74 -9.49 -9.08 0.63
CA ASP A 74 -9.63 -10.04 -0.46
C ASP A 74 -8.28 -10.58 -0.95
N LEU A 75 -7.26 -9.72 -1.08
CA LEU A 75 -5.91 -10.16 -1.45
C LEU A 75 -5.24 -10.98 -0.35
N THR A 76 -5.50 -10.63 0.91
CA THR A 76 -4.95 -11.36 2.07
C THR A 76 -5.56 -12.75 2.16
N ASP A 77 -6.86 -12.90 1.91
CA ASP A 77 -7.55 -14.19 1.83
C ASP A 77 -7.10 -15.01 0.61
N LEU A 78 -7.10 -14.40 -0.58
CA LEU A 78 -6.74 -15.07 -1.83
C LEU A 78 -5.35 -15.74 -1.81
N PHE A 79 -4.40 -15.17 -1.05
CA PHE A 79 -3.04 -15.70 -0.94
C PHE A 79 -2.73 -16.38 0.38
N ASP A 80 -3.77 -16.78 1.13
CA ASP A 80 -3.65 -17.55 2.38
C ASP A 80 -2.79 -16.85 3.45
N ARG A 81 -3.02 -15.54 3.60
CA ARG A 81 -2.32 -14.66 4.56
C ARG A 81 -3.24 -14.10 5.63
N LEU A 82 -4.49 -14.57 5.73
CA LEU A 82 -5.37 -14.16 6.82
C LEU A 82 -4.75 -14.58 8.16
N PRO A 83 -4.91 -13.76 9.21
CA PRO A 83 -4.53 -14.19 10.54
C PRO A 83 -5.28 -15.48 10.85
N MET A 84 -4.59 -16.44 11.48
CA MET A 84 -5.29 -17.60 12.02
C MET A 84 -6.38 -17.10 12.97
N PRO A 85 -7.60 -17.67 12.91
CA PRO A 85 -8.62 -17.36 13.89
C PRO A 85 -8.02 -17.47 15.28
N GLU A 86 -8.18 -16.44 16.12
CA GLU A 86 -7.76 -16.54 17.51
C GLU A 86 -8.42 -17.80 18.10
N LEU A 87 -7.60 -18.79 18.47
CA LEU A 87 -8.02 -19.86 19.36
C LEU A 87 -8.38 -19.18 20.68
N ARG A 88 -9.66 -18.83 20.81
CA ARG A 88 -10.26 -18.45 22.09
C ARG A 88 -10.37 -19.67 22.98
#